data_AF-A0A3N5Q9L6-F1
#
_entry.id   AF-A0A3N5Q9L6-F1
#
_cell.length_a   1.000
_cell.length_b   1.000
_cell.length_c   1.000
_cell.angle_alpha   90.00
_cell.angle_beta   90.00
_cell.angle_gamma   90.00
#
_symmetry.space_group_name_H-M   'P 1'
#
loop_
_entity.id
_entity.type
_entity.pdbx_description
1 polymer ?
#
loop_
_entity_poly.entity_id
_entity_poly.type
_entity_poly.pdbx_seq_one_letter_code
_entity_poly.pdbx_strand_id
1 'polypeptide(L)'
;MDNNRNKFPRQLTSNENMLLLSVLPENKIGYKSYRDKINTLLVTGSGRFGGGNFILGKEGTISDLSFPSSPVFALGTNEYKECKIDITIHEEIDNEIEYDISVRNQDSIPEILTEIRKWNYSGWNPGDKAPNDNSLVREIIILENKYLLAIAPQHKKIWLHEFETGVNHLIPVTNFYNELMRVSEIRDTSVALKPASFFDNHIKFIDKQLMLAFFSYSRYLRKFNIQNPVTINSVQPKRKIFFSIFRKD
;
A
#
# COMPACT_ATOMS: atom_id res chain seq x y z
N MET A 1 -8.53 -36.28 3.59
CA MET A 1 -8.40 -34.88 3.14
C MET A 1 -7.91 -34.06 4.33
N ASP A 2 -6.86 -33.27 4.12
CA ASP A 2 -5.81 -32.90 5.11
C ASP A 2 -6.28 -32.15 6.37
N ASN A 3 -6.24 -32.85 7.52
CA ASN A 3 -6.38 -32.28 8.87
C ASN A 3 -5.11 -31.53 9.37
N ASN A 4 -4.12 -31.30 8.50
CA ASN A 4 -2.80 -30.75 8.87
C ASN A 4 -2.55 -29.30 8.45
N ARG A 5 -3.38 -28.66 7.60
CA ARG A 5 -3.14 -27.26 7.16
C ARG A 5 -3.28 -26.23 8.28
N ASN A 6 -4.06 -26.55 9.31
CA ASN A 6 -4.32 -25.69 10.46
C ASN A 6 -3.56 -26.13 11.72
N LYS A 7 -2.51 -26.95 11.56
CA LYS A 7 -1.57 -27.24 12.65
C LYS A 7 -0.38 -26.31 12.51
N PHE A 8 -0.09 -25.61 13.60
CA PHE A 8 1.03 -24.67 13.68
C PHE A 8 2.00 -25.11 14.79
N PRO A 9 3.30 -24.83 14.64
CA PRO A 9 3.93 -24.22 13.47
C PRO A 9 4.03 -25.21 12.28
N ARG A 10 4.05 -24.69 11.05
CA ARG A 10 4.30 -25.48 9.84
C ARG A 10 5.13 -24.72 8.82
N GLN A 11 5.74 -25.44 7.89
CA GLN A 11 6.33 -24.84 6.71
C GLN A 11 5.24 -24.28 5.79
N LEU A 12 5.62 -23.29 4.96
CA LEU A 12 4.83 -22.92 3.79
C LEU A 12 4.71 -24.14 2.87
N THR A 13 3.50 -24.37 2.36
CA THR A 13 3.30 -25.33 1.28
C THR A 13 3.98 -24.83 0.00
N SER A 14 4.27 -25.72 -0.94
CA SER A 14 4.87 -25.34 -2.23
C SER A 14 4.05 -24.28 -2.96
N ASN A 15 2.71 -24.37 -2.90
CA ASN A 15 1.81 -23.39 -3.51
C ASN A 15 1.87 -22.04 -2.81
N GLU A 16 1.82 -21.99 -1.47
CA GLU A 16 1.93 -20.73 -0.74
C GLU A 16 3.28 -20.06 -1.03
N ASN A 17 4.38 -20.80 -0.97
CA ASN A 17 5.70 -20.25 -1.26
C ASN A 17 5.78 -19.69 -2.69
N MET A 18 5.35 -20.47 -3.69
CA MET A 18 5.32 -20.00 -5.09
C MET A 18 4.48 -18.71 -5.25
N LEU A 19 3.31 -18.63 -4.62
CA LEU A 19 2.40 -17.49 -4.74
C LEU A 19 2.97 -16.25 -4.03
N LEU A 20 3.47 -16.37 -2.80
CA LEU A 20 4.11 -15.26 -2.08
C LEU A 20 5.31 -14.71 -2.87
N LEU A 21 6.15 -15.60 -3.39
CA LEU A 21 7.30 -15.20 -4.19
C LEU A 21 6.89 -14.57 -5.54
N SER A 22 5.70 -14.82 -6.08
CA SER A 22 5.27 -14.18 -7.32
C SER A 22 5.00 -12.67 -7.22
N VAL A 23 4.86 -12.13 -6.01
CA VAL A 23 4.67 -10.69 -5.76
C VAL A 23 5.91 -10.00 -5.16
N LEU A 24 7.05 -10.69 -5.10
CA LEU A 24 8.28 -10.19 -4.48
C LEU A 24 9.47 -10.26 -5.46
N PRO A 25 9.65 -9.33 -6.41
CA PRO A 25 10.70 -9.44 -7.42
C PRO A 25 12.12 -9.61 -6.83
N GLU A 26 12.90 -10.55 -7.37
CA GLU A 26 14.27 -10.86 -6.92
C GLU A 26 15.29 -9.77 -7.25
N ASN A 27 15.04 -9.03 -8.33
CA ASN A 27 15.94 -8.00 -8.85
C ASN A 27 15.83 -6.66 -8.11
N LYS A 28 14.99 -6.55 -7.08
CA LYS A 28 14.80 -5.35 -6.26
C LYS A 28 15.16 -5.65 -4.81
N ILE A 29 16.15 -4.95 -4.27
CA ILE A 29 16.80 -5.29 -3.00
C ILE A 29 15.79 -5.36 -1.84
N GLY A 30 14.85 -4.42 -1.76
CA GLY A 30 13.86 -4.42 -0.68
C GLY A 30 12.93 -5.63 -0.71
N TYR A 31 12.49 -6.05 -1.90
CA TYR A 31 11.66 -7.26 -2.05
C TYR A 31 12.47 -8.54 -1.89
N LYS A 32 13.72 -8.57 -2.38
CA LYS A 32 14.64 -9.68 -2.16
C LYS A 32 14.85 -9.96 -0.67
N SER A 33 15.02 -8.91 0.14
CA SER A 33 15.14 -9.06 1.60
C SER A 33 13.92 -9.76 2.22
N TYR A 34 12.72 -9.49 1.72
CA TYR A 34 11.50 -10.20 2.16
C TYR A 34 11.47 -11.66 1.69
N ARG A 35 11.91 -11.96 0.45
CA ARG A 35 12.05 -13.36 0.00
C ARG A 35 12.98 -14.14 0.92
N ASP A 36 14.14 -13.56 1.23
CA ASP A 36 15.15 -14.18 2.08
C ASP A 36 14.59 -14.44 3.49
N LYS A 37 13.82 -13.50 4.06
CA LYS A 37 13.12 -13.67 5.34
C LYS A 37 12.08 -14.80 5.28
N ILE A 38 11.17 -14.75 4.32
CA ILE A 38 10.06 -15.73 4.18
C ILE A 38 10.61 -17.16 4.11
N ASN A 39 11.72 -17.39 3.43
CA ASN A 39 12.37 -18.70 3.33
C ASN A 39 12.89 -19.25 4.68
N THR A 40 13.01 -18.41 5.71
CA THR A 40 13.50 -18.78 7.04
C THR A 40 12.40 -18.85 8.11
N LEU A 41 11.18 -18.42 7.78
CA LEU A 41 10.05 -18.34 8.72
C LEU A 41 9.12 -19.55 8.59
N LEU A 42 8.36 -19.79 9.65
CA LEU A 42 7.30 -20.80 9.71
C LEU A 42 5.94 -20.10 9.76
N VAL A 43 4.90 -20.77 9.26
CA VAL A 43 3.52 -20.37 9.53
C VAL A 43 3.21 -20.71 10.99
N THR A 44 3.06 -19.68 11.83
CA THR A 44 2.89 -19.80 13.29
C THR A 44 1.43 -19.72 13.74
N GLY A 45 0.54 -19.20 12.88
CA GLY A 45 -0.87 -19.06 13.20
C GLY A 45 -1.72 -18.59 12.03
N SER A 46 -3.03 -18.59 12.25
CA SER A 46 -3.99 -17.92 11.36
C SER A 46 -4.00 -16.41 11.63
N GLY A 47 -4.16 -15.62 10.57
CA GLY A 47 -4.35 -14.18 10.70
C GLY A 47 -5.81 -13.83 11.01
N ARG A 48 -6.14 -12.54 10.86
CA ARG A 48 -7.44 -11.95 11.26
C ARG A 48 -8.59 -12.26 10.29
N PHE A 49 -8.30 -12.63 9.04
CA PHE A 49 -9.28 -12.65 7.95
C PHE A 49 -9.75 -14.06 7.53
N GLY A 50 -9.33 -15.13 8.22
CA GLY A 50 -9.73 -16.51 7.89
C GLY A 50 -9.30 -16.95 6.49
N GLY A 51 -9.74 -18.12 6.03
CA GLY A 51 -9.82 -18.48 4.60
C GLY A 51 -8.55 -18.45 3.73
N GLY A 52 -7.35 -18.36 4.29
CA GLY A 52 -6.10 -18.18 3.53
C GLY A 52 -5.15 -17.13 4.10
N ASN A 53 -5.58 -16.43 5.14
CA ASN A 53 -4.79 -15.45 5.87
C ASN A 53 -4.04 -16.08 7.05
N PHE A 54 -2.71 -15.94 7.05
CA PHE A 54 -1.81 -16.56 8.01
C PHE A 54 -0.68 -15.62 8.44
N ILE A 55 0.03 -16.01 9.49
CA ILE A 55 1.18 -15.28 10.03
C ILE A 55 2.43 -16.13 9.91
N LEU A 56 3.48 -15.53 9.34
CA LEU A 56 4.84 -16.06 9.36
C LEU A 56 5.59 -15.51 10.57
N GLY A 57 6.30 -16.37 11.28
CA GLY A 57 7.13 -16.02 12.42
C GLY A 57 8.25 -17.03 12.62
N LYS A 58 9.11 -16.79 13.61
CA LYS A 58 10.15 -17.74 14.00
C LYS A 58 9.52 -18.96 14.68
N GLU A 59 10.29 -20.04 14.76
CA GLU A 59 9.87 -21.19 15.56
C GLU A 59 9.73 -20.79 17.05
N GLY A 60 8.62 -21.18 17.67
CA GLY A 60 8.32 -20.86 19.07
C GLY A 60 7.65 -19.50 19.31
N THR A 61 7.50 -18.65 18.28
CA THR A 61 6.68 -17.42 18.39
C THR A 61 5.19 -17.75 18.33
N ILE A 62 4.42 -17.09 19.19
CA ILE A 62 2.94 -17.16 19.20
C ILE A 62 2.43 -15.90 18.53
N SER A 63 1.60 -16.07 17.50
CA SER A 63 1.02 -14.95 16.74
C SER A 63 0.28 -13.97 17.65
N ASP A 64 0.64 -12.69 17.61
CA ASP A 64 -0.04 -11.63 18.35
C ASP A 64 -1.05 -10.89 17.47
N LEU A 65 -2.34 -11.13 17.74
CA LEU A 65 -3.45 -10.50 17.03
C LEU A 65 -3.99 -9.24 17.73
N SER A 66 -3.34 -8.77 18.81
CA SER A 66 -3.82 -7.63 19.62
C SER A 66 -3.78 -6.29 18.89
N PHE A 67 -2.90 -6.14 17.90
CA PHE A 67 -2.80 -4.96 17.04
C PHE A 67 -3.60 -5.11 15.74
N PRO A 68 -3.92 -4.04 15.00
CA PRO A 68 -4.43 -4.17 13.64
C PRO A 68 -3.34 -4.70 12.69
N SER A 69 -3.75 -5.26 11.54
CA SER A 69 -2.81 -5.64 10.48
C SER A 69 -1.93 -4.45 10.06
N SER A 70 -0.65 -4.72 9.83
CA SER A 70 0.29 -3.73 9.35
C SER A 70 -0.08 -3.27 7.93
N PRO A 71 0.48 -2.16 7.42
CA PRO A 71 0.25 -1.73 6.05
C PRO A 71 0.64 -2.82 5.03
N VAL A 72 0.01 -2.79 3.85
CA VAL A 72 0.35 -3.73 2.77
C VAL A 72 1.74 -3.40 2.22
N PHE A 73 2.62 -4.40 2.19
CA PHE A 73 3.96 -4.33 1.63
C PHE A 73 4.00 -4.74 0.15
N ALA A 74 3.34 -5.84 -0.20
CA ALA A 74 3.24 -6.32 -1.58
C ALA A 74 1.82 -6.79 -1.89
N LEU A 75 1.39 -6.55 -3.14
CA LEU A 75 0.05 -6.87 -3.62
C LEU A 75 0.10 -7.25 -5.10
N GLY A 76 -0.61 -8.31 -5.46
CA GLY A 76 -0.78 -8.71 -6.85
C GLY A 76 -1.87 -9.75 -7.04
N THR A 77 -2.09 -10.10 -8.30
CA THR A 77 -3.02 -11.15 -8.69
C THR A 77 -2.33 -12.06 -9.71
N ASN A 78 -2.46 -13.37 -9.49
CA ASN A 78 -2.13 -14.38 -10.48
C ASN A 78 -3.42 -14.87 -11.13
N GLU A 79 -3.47 -14.83 -12.46
CA GLU A 79 -4.58 -15.34 -13.25
C GLU A 79 -4.19 -16.68 -13.88
N TYR A 80 -4.99 -17.69 -13.59
CA TYR A 80 -4.89 -19.04 -14.15
C TYR A 80 -6.16 -19.34 -14.93
N LYS A 81 -6.16 -20.40 -15.74
CA LYS A 81 -7.37 -20.86 -16.44
C LYS A 81 -8.47 -21.28 -15.47
N GLU A 82 -8.07 -21.80 -14.31
CA GLU A 82 -8.95 -22.42 -13.32
C GLU A 82 -9.46 -21.41 -12.28
N CYS A 83 -8.68 -20.36 -11.97
CA CYS A 83 -9.02 -19.38 -10.95
C CYS A 83 -8.22 -18.07 -11.07
N LYS A 84 -8.61 -17.08 -10.25
CA LYS A 84 -7.80 -15.89 -9.98
C LYS A 84 -7.42 -15.89 -8.51
N ILE A 85 -6.15 -15.68 -8.21
CA ILE A 85 -5.61 -15.72 -6.86
C ILE A 85 -5.06 -14.33 -6.52
N ASP A 86 -5.63 -13.70 -5.51
CA ASP A 86 -5.14 -12.45 -4.95
C ASP A 86 -4.14 -12.75 -3.82
N ILE A 87 -3.02 -12.02 -3.83
CA ILE A 87 -1.90 -12.25 -2.91
C ILE A 87 -1.58 -10.91 -2.26
N THR A 88 -1.67 -10.88 -0.94
CA THR A 88 -1.33 -9.71 -0.12
C THR A 88 -0.26 -10.12 0.90
N ILE A 89 0.81 -9.34 0.99
CA ILE A 89 1.84 -9.47 2.02
C ILE A 89 1.89 -8.15 2.76
N HIS A 90 1.78 -8.20 4.08
CA HIS A 90 1.85 -7.03 4.92
C HIS A 90 3.28 -6.74 5.38
N GLU A 91 3.52 -5.52 5.87
CA GLU A 91 4.82 -5.14 6.42
C GLU A 91 5.14 -5.95 7.68
N GLU A 92 6.41 -6.31 7.83
CA GLU A 92 6.88 -6.98 9.03
C GLU A 92 6.71 -6.08 10.28
N ILE A 93 6.11 -6.65 11.33
CA ILE A 93 6.05 -6.04 12.67
C ILE A 93 6.48 -7.12 13.68
N ASP A 94 7.39 -6.77 14.59
CA ASP A 94 7.87 -7.67 15.66
C ASP A 94 8.40 -9.03 15.16
N ASN A 95 8.99 -9.05 13.95
CA ASN A 95 9.45 -10.25 13.23
C ASN A 95 8.34 -11.19 12.76
N GLU A 96 7.11 -10.69 12.67
CA GLU A 96 5.97 -11.39 12.09
C GLU A 96 5.56 -10.75 10.77
N ILE A 97 5.19 -11.58 9.80
CA ILE A 97 4.68 -11.16 8.50
C ILE A 97 3.31 -11.79 8.30
N GLU A 98 2.26 -10.97 8.29
CA GLU A 98 0.92 -11.40 7.90
C GLU A 98 0.81 -11.46 6.37
N TYR A 99 0.23 -12.53 5.85
CA TYR A 99 -0.07 -12.66 4.43
C TYR A 99 -1.49 -13.20 4.21
N ASP A 100 -2.05 -12.93 3.04
CA ASP A 100 -3.32 -13.46 2.57
C ASP A 100 -3.15 -14.01 1.15
N ILE A 101 -3.66 -15.23 0.94
CA ILE A 101 -3.80 -15.84 -0.38
C ILE A 101 -5.27 -16.23 -0.54
N SER A 102 -6.00 -15.45 -1.33
CA SER A 102 -7.43 -15.61 -1.52
C SER A 102 -7.75 -16.01 -2.96
N VAL A 103 -8.59 -17.03 -3.13
CA VAL A 103 -9.05 -17.48 -4.45
C VAL A 103 -10.41 -16.84 -4.72
N ARG A 104 -10.54 -16.11 -5.83
CA ARG A 104 -11.80 -15.44 -6.14
C ARG A 104 -12.89 -16.47 -6.44
N ASN A 105 -14.02 -16.34 -5.75
CA ASN A 105 -15.23 -17.16 -5.93
C ASN A 105 -15.04 -18.67 -5.69
N GLN A 106 -14.01 -19.07 -4.93
CA GLN A 106 -13.73 -20.47 -4.59
C GLN A 106 -13.15 -20.56 -3.16
N ASP A 107 -13.38 -21.68 -2.48
CA ASP A 107 -12.93 -21.88 -1.09
C ASP A 107 -11.49 -22.39 -0.97
N SER A 108 -10.89 -22.86 -2.07
CA SER A 108 -9.55 -23.44 -2.03
C SER A 108 -8.80 -23.29 -3.36
N ILE A 109 -7.47 -23.35 -3.28
CA ILE A 109 -6.57 -23.32 -4.45
C ILE A 109 -6.69 -24.66 -5.19
N PRO A 110 -7.02 -24.65 -6.50
CA PRO A 110 -7.02 -25.85 -7.32
C PRO A 110 -5.66 -26.58 -7.31
N GLU A 111 -5.68 -27.91 -7.41
CA GLU A 111 -4.44 -28.71 -7.46
C GLU A 111 -3.62 -28.44 -8.71
N ILE A 112 -4.30 -28.14 -9.83
CA ILE A 112 -3.69 -27.84 -11.12
C ILE A 112 -3.94 -26.37 -11.44
N LEU A 113 -2.86 -25.67 -11.78
CA LEU A 113 -2.88 -24.25 -12.11
C LEU A 113 -2.20 -24.03 -13.47
N THR A 114 -2.96 -23.57 -14.45
CA THR A 114 -2.43 -23.24 -15.79
C THR A 114 -2.32 -21.72 -15.92
N GLU A 115 -1.09 -21.20 -15.85
CA GLU A 115 -0.84 -19.74 -15.83
C GLU A 115 -1.31 -19.05 -17.11
N ILE A 116 -2.06 -17.96 -16.95
CA ILE A 116 -2.41 -17.03 -18.03
C ILE A 116 -1.53 -15.79 -17.94
N ARG A 117 -1.51 -15.15 -16.77
CA ARG A 117 -0.70 -13.95 -16.51
C ARG A 117 -0.55 -13.71 -15.01
N LYS A 118 0.48 -12.94 -14.65
CA LYS A 118 0.71 -12.44 -13.30
C LYS A 118 0.95 -10.94 -13.35
N TRP A 119 0.44 -10.22 -12.37
CA TRP A 119 0.74 -8.81 -12.22
C TRP A 119 0.76 -8.43 -10.75
N ASN A 120 1.63 -7.48 -10.41
CA ASN A 120 1.78 -7.00 -9.04
C ASN A 120 2.34 -5.57 -9.04
N TYR A 121 2.13 -4.85 -7.94
CA TYR A 121 2.67 -3.50 -7.79
C TYR A 121 4.17 -3.50 -7.53
N SER A 122 4.73 -4.58 -6.97
CA SER A 122 6.15 -4.68 -6.65
C SER A 122 7.05 -4.61 -7.89
N GLY A 123 6.58 -5.11 -9.03
CA GLY A 123 7.28 -5.10 -10.30
C GLY A 123 7.27 -3.77 -11.05
N TRP A 124 6.39 -2.83 -10.67
CA TRP A 124 6.26 -1.53 -11.34
C TRP A 124 7.51 -0.66 -11.14
N ASN A 125 7.93 0.06 -12.18
CA ASN A 125 9.02 1.05 -12.13
C ASN A 125 8.55 2.41 -12.64
N PRO A 126 9.20 3.52 -12.23
CA PRO A 126 8.96 4.82 -12.83
C PRO A 126 9.04 4.79 -14.36
N GLY A 127 8.06 5.40 -15.01
CA GLY A 127 7.83 5.38 -16.46
C GLY A 127 6.89 4.26 -16.93
N ASP A 128 6.66 3.22 -16.13
CA ASP A 128 5.78 2.11 -16.50
C ASP A 128 4.30 2.49 -16.39
N LYS A 129 3.49 1.87 -17.25
CA LYS A 129 2.02 1.87 -17.09
C LYS A 129 1.61 0.96 -15.92
N ALA A 130 0.36 1.08 -15.48
CA ALA A 130 -0.14 0.30 -14.35
C ALA A 130 -0.15 -1.22 -14.66
N PRO A 131 0.27 -2.08 -13.71
CA PRO A 131 0.68 -3.47 -13.99
C PRO A 131 -0.42 -4.43 -14.48
N ASN A 132 -1.70 -4.14 -14.24
CA ASN A 132 -2.82 -5.03 -14.60
C ASN A 132 -3.42 -4.75 -15.99
N ASP A 133 -3.58 -3.47 -16.33
CA ASP A 133 -4.41 -3.02 -17.45
C ASP A 133 -3.71 -1.99 -18.35
N ASN A 134 -2.43 -1.70 -18.08
CA ASN A 134 -1.65 -0.69 -18.80
C ASN A 134 -2.30 0.70 -18.79
N SER A 135 -3.09 1.02 -17.77
CA SER A 135 -3.61 2.37 -17.58
C SER A 135 -2.49 3.35 -17.21
N LEU A 136 -2.75 4.64 -17.42
CA LEU A 136 -1.78 5.69 -17.16
C LEU A 136 -1.53 5.86 -15.66
N VAL A 137 -0.26 6.04 -15.30
CA VAL A 137 0.18 6.40 -13.95
C VAL A 137 0.67 7.84 -13.99
N ARG A 138 0.13 8.70 -13.12
CA ARG A 138 0.67 10.04 -12.90
C ARG A 138 1.80 9.95 -11.90
N GLU A 139 2.93 10.54 -12.25
CA GLU A 139 4.14 10.53 -11.45
C GLU A 139 4.47 11.94 -10.94
N ILE A 140 4.84 12.03 -9.67
CA ILE A 140 5.24 13.27 -9.00
C ILE A 140 6.54 13.01 -8.27
N ILE A 141 7.60 13.72 -8.63
CA ILE A 141 8.89 13.64 -7.93
C ILE A 141 8.72 14.26 -6.54
N ILE A 142 8.90 13.45 -5.50
CA ILE A 142 8.88 13.92 -4.11
C ILE A 142 10.26 14.42 -3.72
N LEU A 143 11.28 13.62 -4.04
CA LEU A 143 12.68 13.93 -3.82
C LEU A 143 13.51 13.25 -4.91
N GLU A 144 14.26 14.05 -5.68
CA GLU A 144 15.04 13.60 -6.83
C GLU A 144 15.90 12.37 -6.48
N ASN A 145 15.86 11.34 -7.32
CA ASN A 145 16.61 10.08 -7.16
C ASN A 145 16.37 9.32 -5.84
N LYS A 146 15.34 9.69 -5.07
CA LYS A 146 15.03 9.07 -3.78
C LYS A 146 13.59 8.58 -3.72
N TYR A 147 12.64 9.46 -4.02
CA TYR A 147 11.22 9.18 -3.87
C TYR A 147 10.38 9.75 -5.02
N LEU A 148 9.48 8.91 -5.55
CA LEU A 148 8.50 9.30 -6.55
C LEU A 148 7.12 8.81 -6.13
N LEU A 149 6.13 9.71 -6.13
CA LEU A 149 4.75 9.39 -5.84
C LEU A 149 4.04 9.04 -7.15
N ALA A 150 3.45 7.85 -7.19
CA ALA A 150 2.69 7.35 -8.31
C ALA A 150 1.20 7.30 -7.96
N ILE A 151 0.35 7.75 -8.88
CA ILE A 151 -1.11 7.74 -8.77
C ILE A 151 -1.67 6.99 -9.98
N ALA A 152 -2.35 5.88 -9.76
CA ALA A 152 -3.09 5.14 -10.78
C ALA A 152 -4.60 5.32 -10.58
N PRO A 153 -5.25 6.23 -11.33
CA PRO A 153 -6.66 6.53 -11.17
C PRO A 153 -7.58 5.33 -11.39
N GLN A 154 -7.33 4.56 -12.44
CA GLN A 154 -8.15 3.40 -12.82
C GLN A 154 -8.11 2.30 -11.75
N HIS A 155 -6.97 2.15 -11.07
CA HIS A 155 -6.81 1.18 -9.98
C HIS A 155 -7.26 1.72 -8.63
N LYS A 156 -7.52 3.03 -8.54
CA LYS A 156 -7.78 3.75 -7.28
C LYS A 156 -6.67 3.51 -6.26
N LYS A 157 -5.41 3.55 -6.70
CA LYS A 157 -4.21 3.34 -5.87
C LYS A 157 -3.24 4.51 -5.97
N ILE A 158 -2.51 4.69 -4.88
CA ILE A 158 -1.39 5.61 -4.73
C ILE A 158 -0.25 4.82 -4.10
N TRP A 159 0.98 5.01 -4.58
CA TRP A 159 2.15 4.43 -3.94
C TRP A 159 3.36 5.34 -4.03
N LEU A 160 4.30 5.14 -3.12
CA LEU A 160 5.61 5.78 -3.15
C LEU A 160 6.64 4.77 -3.65
N HIS A 161 7.34 5.11 -4.72
CA HIS A 161 8.53 4.38 -5.17
C HIS A 161 9.76 4.91 -4.43
N GLU A 162 10.49 4.03 -3.76
CA GLU A 162 11.81 4.30 -3.18
C GLU A 162 12.90 3.78 -4.13
N PHE A 163 13.70 4.68 -4.68
CA PHE A 163 14.71 4.32 -5.69
C PHE A 163 15.83 3.45 -5.14
N GLU A 164 16.24 3.67 -3.89
CA GLU A 164 17.35 2.93 -3.27
C GLU A 164 17.06 1.43 -3.16
N THR A 165 15.84 1.08 -2.74
CA THR A 165 15.43 -0.32 -2.49
C THR A 165 14.61 -0.91 -3.63
N GLY A 166 14.04 -0.07 -4.49
CA GLY A 166 13.10 -0.41 -5.55
C GLY A 166 11.66 -0.65 -5.06
N VAL A 167 11.39 -0.46 -3.76
CA VAL A 167 10.10 -0.79 -3.15
C VAL A 167 9.02 0.22 -3.52
N ASN A 168 7.84 -0.29 -3.82
CA ASN A 168 6.61 0.47 -4.04
C ASN A 168 5.72 0.38 -2.78
N HIS A 169 5.79 1.40 -1.93
CA HIS A 169 4.99 1.47 -0.70
C HIS A 169 3.57 1.93 -1.02
N LEU A 170 2.59 1.03 -0.91
CA LEU A 170 1.18 1.37 -1.09
C LEU A 170 0.71 2.36 -0.01
N ILE A 171 0.04 3.43 -0.44
CA ILE A 171 -0.48 4.47 0.44
C ILE A 171 -2.01 4.32 0.55
N PRO A 172 -2.56 4.20 1.78
CA PRO A 172 -3.99 4.27 2.02
C PRO A 172 -4.58 5.60 1.54
N VAL A 173 -5.49 5.51 0.58
CA VAL A 173 -6.10 6.67 -0.10
C VAL A 173 -6.78 7.61 0.88
N THR A 174 -7.53 7.08 1.84
CA THR A 174 -8.27 7.89 2.82
C THR A 174 -7.35 8.84 3.59
N ASN A 175 -6.23 8.33 4.07
CA ASN A 175 -5.29 9.12 4.89
C ASN A 175 -4.59 10.18 4.05
N PHE A 176 -4.13 9.81 2.85
CA PHE A 176 -3.54 10.78 1.91
C PHE A 176 -4.53 11.86 1.50
N TYR A 177 -5.77 11.47 1.18
CA TYR A 177 -6.82 12.39 0.73
C TYR A 177 -7.19 13.40 1.82
N ASN A 178 -7.29 12.97 3.08
CA ASN A 178 -7.57 13.86 4.20
C ASN A 178 -6.51 14.97 4.32
N GLU A 179 -5.23 14.61 4.18
CA GLU A 179 -4.15 15.60 4.18
C GLU A 179 -4.19 16.49 2.92
N LEU A 180 -4.54 15.93 1.75
CA LEU A 180 -4.71 16.71 0.52
C LEU A 180 -5.80 17.77 0.66
N MET A 181 -6.95 17.43 1.24
CA MET A 181 -8.02 18.40 1.51
C MET A 181 -7.54 19.51 2.44
N ARG A 182 -6.79 19.15 3.50
CA ARG A 182 -6.24 20.12 4.45
C ARG A 182 -5.26 21.09 3.79
N VAL A 183 -4.28 20.60 3.02
CA VAL A 183 -3.27 21.47 2.37
C VAL A 183 -3.84 22.27 1.20
N SER A 184 -4.93 21.79 0.60
CA SER A 184 -5.63 22.50 -0.47
C SER A 184 -6.69 23.48 0.07
N GLU A 185 -6.83 23.59 1.40
CA GLU A 185 -7.84 24.40 2.08
C GLU A 185 -9.30 24.09 1.67
N ILE A 186 -9.56 22.87 1.20
CA ILE A 186 -10.90 22.42 0.80
C ILE A 186 -11.65 21.96 2.05
N ARG A 187 -12.69 22.70 2.43
CA ARG A 187 -13.53 22.42 3.62
C ARG A 187 -14.95 21.97 3.28
N ASP A 188 -15.32 22.01 2.01
CA ASP A 188 -16.63 21.55 1.56
C ASP A 188 -16.77 20.05 1.83
N THR A 189 -17.69 19.69 2.73
CA THR A 189 -17.93 18.31 3.17
C THR A 189 -18.45 17.43 2.04
N SER A 190 -19.10 18.01 1.02
CA SER A 190 -19.59 17.28 -0.16
C SER A 190 -18.46 16.70 -1.01
N VAL A 191 -17.25 17.25 -0.86
CA VAL A 191 -16.01 16.82 -1.51
C VAL A 191 -15.10 16.12 -0.49
N ALA A 192 -14.81 16.75 0.64
CA ALA A 192 -13.79 16.30 1.60
C ALA A 192 -14.07 14.94 2.25
N LEU A 193 -15.33 14.48 2.28
CA LEU A 193 -15.71 13.17 2.82
C LEU A 193 -15.79 12.06 1.77
N LYS A 194 -15.32 12.31 0.54
CA LYS A 194 -15.38 11.35 -0.58
C LYS A 194 -13.99 11.02 -1.14
N PRO A 195 -13.13 10.28 -0.42
CA PRO A 195 -11.79 9.90 -0.90
C PRO A 195 -11.80 9.20 -2.26
N ALA A 196 -12.84 8.43 -2.57
CA ALA A 196 -12.98 7.76 -3.87
C ALA A 196 -13.05 8.74 -5.05
N SER A 197 -13.56 9.96 -4.84
CA SER A 197 -13.66 11.01 -5.87
C SER A 197 -12.32 11.63 -6.24
N PHE A 198 -11.26 11.37 -5.45
CA PHE A 198 -9.91 11.81 -5.74
C PHE A 198 -9.48 11.39 -7.14
N PHE A 199 -9.72 10.13 -7.50
CA PHE A 199 -9.24 9.56 -8.76
C PHE A 199 -9.97 10.12 -9.98
N ASP A 200 -11.21 10.57 -9.84
CA ASP A 200 -11.93 11.24 -10.92
C ASP A 200 -11.46 12.70 -11.11
N ASN A 201 -10.84 13.28 -10.08
CA ASN A 201 -10.48 14.70 -10.03
C ASN A 201 -8.99 14.95 -9.84
N HIS A 202 -8.14 13.92 -9.94
CA HIS A 202 -6.74 14.00 -9.53
C HIS A 202 -5.97 15.08 -10.31
N ILE A 203 -6.33 15.32 -11.57
CA ILE A 203 -5.74 16.33 -12.47
C ILE A 203 -5.95 17.76 -11.95
N LYS A 204 -6.97 18.01 -11.12
CA LYS A 204 -7.24 19.34 -10.55
C LYS A 204 -6.21 19.77 -9.50
N PHE A 205 -5.48 18.81 -8.93
CA PHE A 205 -4.44 19.08 -7.94
C PHE A 205 -3.08 19.22 -8.64
N ILE A 206 -2.41 20.33 -8.39
CA ILE A 206 -1.04 20.55 -8.88
C ILE A 206 -0.04 19.73 -8.06
N ASP A 207 1.11 19.40 -8.65
CA ASP A 207 2.13 18.54 -8.04
C ASP A 207 2.55 19.05 -6.65
N LYS A 208 2.71 20.37 -6.48
CA LYS A 208 3.03 20.98 -5.19
C LYS A 208 2.03 20.62 -4.08
N GLN A 209 0.73 20.56 -4.39
CA GLN A 209 -0.30 20.18 -3.41
C GLN A 209 -0.19 18.70 -3.04
N LEU A 210 0.03 17.83 -4.04
CA LEU A 210 0.20 16.39 -3.84
C LEU A 210 1.46 16.08 -3.01
N MET A 211 2.57 16.78 -3.29
CA MET A 211 3.80 16.70 -2.50
C MET A 211 3.57 17.12 -1.04
N LEU A 212 2.92 18.27 -0.80
CA LEU A 212 2.63 18.75 0.55
C LEU A 212 1.69 17.80 1.33
N ALA A 213 0.71 17.21 0.63
CA ALA A 213 -0.17 16.19 1.20
C ALA A 213 0.64 14.95 1.61
N PHE A 214 1.53 14.48 0.73
CA PHE A 214 2.41 13.36 1.01
C PHE A 214 3.33 13.60 2.20
N PHE A 215 3.98 14.77 2.29
CA PHE A 215 4.83 15.11 3.44
C PHE A 215 4.04 15.19 4.74
N SER A 216 2.83 15.76 4.70
CA SER A 216 1.95 15.84 5.88
C SER A 216 1.53 14.46 6.37
N TYR A 217 1.15 13.58 5.45
CA TYR A 217 0.84 12.17 5.72
C TYR A 217 2.05 11.41 6.29
N SER A 218 3.22 11.54 5.66
CA SER A 218 4.44 10.81 6.05
C SER A 218 4.96 11.24 7.42
N ARG A 219 4.86 12.53 7.76
CA ARG A 219 5.24 13.06 9.07
C ARG A 219 4.42 12.44 10.20
N TYR A 220 3.13 12.17 9.95
CA TYR A 220 2.26 11.52 10.94
C TYR A 220 2.67 10.05 11.16
N LEU A 221 3.07 9.36 10.10
CA LEU A 221 3.46 7.95 10.17
C LEU A 221 4.93 7.71 10.55
N ARG A 222 5.79 8.74 10.51
CA ARG A 222 7.25 8.65 10.72
C ARG A 222 7.95 7.59 9.86
N LYS A 223 7.33 7.21 8.75
CA LYS A 223 7.71 6.02 7.95
C LYS A 223 8.88 6.26 7.01
N PHE A 224 9.10 7.51 6.60
CA PHE A 224 10.14 7.89 5.65
C PHE A 224 11.02 8.98 6.24
N ASN A 225 12.34 8.81 6.13
CA ASN A 225 13.32 9.79 6.63
C ASN A 225 13.48 10.95 5.63
N ILE A 226 12.41 11.73 5.48
CA ILE A 226 12.38 12.91 4.61
C ILE A 226 12.60 14.13 5.50
N GLN A 227 13.83 14.66 5.47
CA GLN A 227 14.11 15.97 6.05
C GLN A 227 13.35 17.01 5.22
N ASN A 228 12.33 17.65 5.81
CA ASN A 228 11.49 18.66 5.16
C ASN A 228 12.36 19.73 4.49
N PRO A 229 12.41 19.84 3.15
CA PRO A 229 13.03 20.99 2.51
C PRO A 229 12.12 22.24 2.52
N VAL A 230 10.85 22.08 2.91
CA VAL A 230 9.87 23.17 2.85
C VAL A 230 9.57 23.65 4.26
N THR A 231 10.23 24.73 4.66
CA THR A 231 9.70 25.65 5.67
C THR A 231 8.33 26.11 5.17
N ILE A 232 7.26 25.55 5.72
CA ILE A 232 5.91 26.04 5.49
C ILE A 232 5.86 27.40 6.17
N ASN A 233 6.20 28.47 5.42
CA ASN A 233 5.61 29.76 5.71
C ASN A 233 4.12 29.52 5.59
N SER A 234 3.45 29.36 6.72
CA SER A 234 2.00 29.39 6.79
C SER A 234 1.58 30.61 5.99
N VAL A 235 0.78 30.37 4.93
CA VAL A 235 0.11 31.48 4.26
C VAL A 235 -0.74 32.10 5.35
N GLN A 236 -0.27 33.21 5.91
CA GLN A 236 -0.98 33.89 6.97
C GLN A 236 -2.38 34.21 6.43
N PRO A 237 -3.45 33.86 7.17
CA PRO A 237 -4.78 34.24 6.74
C PRO A 237 -4.80 35.77 6.64
N LYS A 238 -5.07 36.31 5.45
CA LYS A 238 -5.35 37.74 5.27
C LYS A 238 -6.45 38.10 6.27
N ARG A 239 -6.08 38.80 7.35
CA ARG A 239 -7.02 39.38 8.32
C ARG A 239 -8.01 40.23 7.52
N LYS A 240 -9.27 39.76 7.42
CA LYS A 240 -10.37 40.63 6.99
C LYS A 240 -10.52 41.71 8.06
N ILE A 241 -10.21 42.95 7.68
CA ILE A 241 -10.45 44.14 8.50
C ILE A 241 -11.97 44.27 8.61
N PHE A 242 -12.51 43.98 9.80
CA PHE A 242 -13.88 44.33 10.14
C PHE A 242 -13.91 45.82 10.45
N PHE A 243 -14.41 46.64 9.53
CA PHE A 243 -14.82 48.00 9.84
C PHE A 243 -16.05 47.94 10.73
N SER A 244 -15.88 48.29 12.01
CA SER A 244 -16.98 48.58 12.92
C SER A 244 -17.57 49.94 12.56
N ILE A 245 -18.72 49.96 11.87
CA ILE A 245 -19.55 51.17 11.79
C ILE A 245 -20.37 51.22 13.08
N PHE A 246 -19.94 52.06 14.02
CA PHE A 246 -20.80 52.52 15.11
C PHE A 246 -21.85 53.46 14.52
N ARG A 247 -23.12 53.08 14.67
CA ARG A 247 -24.27 53.99 14.53
C ARG A 247 -24.33 54.86 15.78
N LYS A 248 -24.26 56.17 15.61
CA LYS A 248 -24.80 57.18 16.53
C LYS A 248 -25.93 57.85 15.77
N ASP A 249 -27.15 57.64 16.23
CA ASP A 249 -28.06 58.67 16.77
C ASP A 249 -29.39 58.02 17.17
#